data_AF-A0A3C0ELR5-F1
#
_entry.id   AF-A0A3C0ELR5-F1
#
_cell.length_a   1.000
_cell.length_b   1.000
_cell.length_c   1.000
_cell.angle_alpha   90.00
_cell.angle_beta   90.00
_cell.angle_gamma   90.00
#
_symmetry.space_group_name_H-M   'P 1'
#
loop_
_entity.id
_entity.type
_entity.pdbx_description
1 polymer ?
#
loop_
_entity_poly.entity_id
_entity_poly.type
_entity_poly.pdbx_seq_one_letter_code
_entity_poly.pdbx_strand_id
1 'polypeptide(L)'
;LLLNHEWELTKSPAGATQWQPIGIKEEDKPVDVEDPSIRCMPMMTDADMAMKVDPVYRGICEKFYKDFDYFSDVFARAWFKLTHRDMGPQCRYIGPDVPKEELIWQDPVPAGKTDYDVDALKAKIAQCGLTASEMIATAWDSARTFRGSDMRGGAN
;
A
#
# COMPACT_ATOMS: atom_id res chain seq x y z
N LEU A 1 -20.43 -6.49 11.42
CA LEU A 1 -21.55 -5.72 10.83
C LEU A 1 -21.75 -6.07 9.35
N LEU A 2 -20.83 -5.73 8.43
CA LEU A 2 -21.00 -5.94 6.98
C LEU A 2 -21.48 -7.35 6.57
N LEU A 3 -20.78 -8.41 6.99
CA LEU A 3 -21.06 -9.78 6.56
C LEU A 3 -22.28 -10.42 7.23
N ASN A 4 -22.72 -9.87 8.37
CA ASN A 4 -23.73 -10.50 9.25
C ASN A 4 -25.15 -9.96 9.02
N HIS A 5 -25.31 -8.94 8.16
CA HIS A 5 -26.61 -8.36 7.83
C HIS A 5 -26.85 -8.39 6.34
N GLU A 6 -28.12 -8.47 5.96
CA GLU A 6 -28.54 -8.09 4.62
C GLU A 6 -28.71 -6.58 4.52
N TRP A 7 -28.51 -6.04 3.32
CA TRP A 7 -28.43 -4.61 3.08
C TRP A 7 -29.40 -4.22 1.98
N GLU A 8 -30.06 -3.08 2.13
CA GLU A 8 -30.94 -2.50 1.12
C GLU A 8 -30.51 -1.08 0.75
N LEU A 9 -30.78 -0.69 -0.49
CA LEU A 9 -30.51 0.65 -0.99
C LEU A 9 -31.46 1.65 -0.33
N THR A 10 -30.90 2.78 0.10
CA THR A 10 -31.64 3.90 0.66
C THR A 10 -31.02 5.23 0.23
N LYS A 11 -31.63 6.33 0.65
CA LYS A 11 -31.12 7.70 0.45
C LYS A 11 -30.72 8.31 1.80
N SER A 12 -29.53 8.91 1.83
CA SER A 12 -29.09 9.69 2.99
C SER A 12 -29.96 10.95 3.15
N PRO A 13 -29.94 11.61 4.33
CA PRO A 13 -30.61 12.90 4.51
C PRO A 13 -30.18 13.98 3.50
N ALA A 14 -28.96 13.85 2.95
CA ALA A 14 -28.43 14.73 1.91
C ALA A 14 -28.74 14.26 0.46
N GLY A 15 -29.51 13.18 0.29
CA GLY A 15 -29.94 12.66 -1.02
C GLY A 15 -28.95 11.71 -1.73
N ALA A 16 -27.84 11.36 -1.09
CA ALA A 16 -26.87 10.41 -1.65
C ALA A 16 -27.40 8.96 -1.55
N THR A 17 -27.05 8.12 -2.52
CA THR A 17 -27.33 6.68 -2.43
C THR A 17 -26.39 6.03 -1.43
N GLN A 18 -26.94 5.23 -0.52
CA GLN A 18 -26.18 4.44 0.46
C GLN A 18 -26.93 3.14 0.78
N TRP A 19 -26.28 2.24 1.50
CA TRP A 19 -26.88 0.98 1.95
C TRP A 19 -27.15 1.02 3.45
N GLN A 20 -28.30 0.52 3.90
CA GLN A 20 -28.62 0.36 5.31
C GLN A 20 -28.90 -1.12 5.63
N PRO A 21 -28.63 -1.58 6.87
CA PRO A 21 -28.88 -2.97 7.23
C PRO A 21 -30.37 -3.22 7.42
N ILE A 22 -30.85 -4.34 6.91
CA ILE A 22 -32.24 -4.80 7.09
C ILE A 22 -32.37 -5.38 8.50
N GLY A 23 -33.28 -4.83 9.29
CA GLY A 23 -33.67 -5.39 10.59
C GLY A 23 -32.59 -5.35 11.68
N ILE A 24 -31.68 -4.36 11.65
CA ILE A 24 -30.69 -4.19 12.72
C ILE A 24 -31.36 -3.88 14.08
N LYS A 25 -30.84 -4.48 15.15
CA LYS A 25 -31.32 -4.22 16.51
C LYS A 25 -30.88 -2.84 17.00
N GLU A 26 -31.65 -2.28 17.92
CA GLU A 26 -31.37 -0.96 18.48
C GLU A 26 -30.03 -0.90 19.24
N GLU A 27 -29.68 -1.99 19.93
CA GLU A 27 -28.41 -2.12 20.68
C GLU A 27 -27.16 -2.11 19.78
N ASP A 28 -27.29 -2.57 18.53
CA ASP A 28 -26.19 -2.66 17.55
C ASP A 28 -26.02 -1.37 16.73
N LYS A 29 -26.96 -0.42 16.86
CA LYS A 29 -26.87 0.88 16.19
C LYS A 29 -25.79 1.74 16.86
N PRO A 30 -24.93 2.41 16.08
CA PRO A 30 -24.02 3.41 16.63
C PRO A 30 -24.81 4.53 17.32
N VAL A 31 -24.17 5.15 18.29
CA VAL A 31 -24.73 6.34 18.94
C VAL A 31 -24.51 7.58 18.08
N ASP A 32 -25.29 8.62 18.32
CA ASP A 32 -25.04 9.94 17.76
C ASP A 32 -23.67 10.48 18.23
N VAL A 33 -23.08 11.33 17.40
CA VAL A 33 -21.74 11.88 17.61
C VAL A 33 -21.69 12.95 18.71
N GLU A 34 -22.83 13.56 19.05
CA GLU A 34 -22.97 14.56 20.11
C GLU A 34 -23.73 14.04 21.34
N ASP A 35 -24.73 13.16 21.14
CA ASP A 35 -25.58 12.63 22.21
C ASP A 35 -25.61 11.08 22.26
N PRO A 36 -24.96 10.44 23.26
CA PRO A 36 -24.93 8.98 23.36
C PRO A 36 -26.28 8.33 23.69
N SER A 37 -27.31 9.12 24.03
CA SER A 37 -28.68 8.62 24.24
C SER A 37 -29.43 8.37 22.92
N ILE A 38 -28.96 8.95 21.82
CA ILE A 38 -29.56 8.84 20.49
C ILE A 38 -28.85 7.73 19.70
N ARG A 39 -29.63 6.89 19.00
CA ARG A 39 -29.14 5.81 18.14
C ARG A 39 -29.32 6.19 16.67
N CYS A 40 -28.28 5.93 15.88
CA CYS A 40 -28.21 6.29 14.47
C CYS A 40 -28.16 5.04 13.59
N MET A 41 -28.71 5.13 12.37
CA MET A 41 -28.63 4.02 11.42
C MET A 41 -27.21 3.94 10.83
N PRO A 42 -26.49 2.81 10.93
CA PRO A 42 -25.22 2.67 10.25
C PRO A 42 -25.46 2.53 8.74
N MET A 43 -24.43 2.87 7.97
CA MET A 43 -24.48 2.80 6.51
C MET A 43 -23.28 2.04 5.95
N MET A 44 -23.44 1.54 4.72
CA MET A 44 -22.36 1.04 3.87
C MET A 44 -22.38 1.77 2.53
N THR A 45 -21.21 1.99 1.95
CA THR A 45 -21.06 2.50 0.59
C THR A 45 -21.15 1.34 -0.41
N ASP A 46 -21.22 1.68 -1.69
CA ASP A 46 -21.16 0.66 -2.75
C ASP A 46 -19.81 -0.07 -2.78
N ALA A 47 -18.72 0.60 -2.37
CA ALA A 47 -17.41 -0.02 -2.25
C ALA A 47 -17.36 -1.04 -1.10
N ASP A 48 -18.01 -0.74 0.04
CA ASP A 48 -18.14 -1.70 1.14
C ASP A 48 -18.98 -2.91 0.70
N MET A 49 -20.05 -2.68 -0.05
CA MET A 49 -20.87 -3.76 -0.59
C MET A 49 -20.12 -4.62 -1.60
N ALA A 50 -19.24 -4.03 -2.42
CA ALA A 50 -18.36 -4.78 -3.31
C ALA A 50 -17.47 -5.77 -2.53
N MET A 51 -17.03 -5.44 -1.31
CA MET A 51 -16.29 -6.35 -0.45
C MET A 51 -17.12 -7.55 0.04
N LYS A 52 -18.45 -7.40 0.13
CA LYS A 52 -19.40 -8.48 0.49
C LYS A 52 -19.79 -9.34 -0.72
N VAL A 53 -19.91 -8.73 -1.91
CA VAL A 53 -20.56 -9.31 -3.10
C VAL A 53 -19.57 -9.90 -4.11
N ASP A 54 -18.43 -9.24 -4.36
CA ASP A 54 -17.42 -9.78 -5.27
C ASP A 54 -16.82 -11.07 -4.69
N PRO A 55 -16.71 -12.17 -5.45
CA PRO A 55 -16.28 -13.45 -4.91
C PRO A 55 -14.83 -13.45 -4.40
N VAL A 56 -13.94 -12.66 -4.99
CA VAL A 56 -12.54 -12.56 -4.55
C VAL A 56 -12.47 -11.76 -3.26
N TYR A 57 -13.08 -10.57 -3.22
CA TYR A 57 -13.09 -9.77 -2.00
C TYR A 57 -13.84 -10.45 -0.88
N ARG A 58 -14.96 -11.13 -1.17
CA ARG A 58 -15.70 -11.90 -0.17
C ARG A 58 -14.84 -12.98 0.47
N GLY A 59 -14.07 -13.72 -0.32
CA GLY A 59 -13.13 -14.72 0.21
C GLY A 59 -12.09 -14.12 1.16
N ILE A 60 -11.57 -12.94 0.84
CA ILE A 60 -10.62 -12.21 1.68
C ILE A 60 -11.30 -11.69 2.96
N CYS A 61 -12.47 -11.06 2.85
CA CYS A 61 -13.23 -10.53 3.99
C CYS A 61 -13.71 -11.62 4.93
N GLU A 62 -14.10 -12.80 4.42
CA GLU A 62 -14.41 -13.97 5.24
C GLU A 62 -13.20 -14.45 6.05
N LYS A 63 -12.00 -14.40 5.45
CA LYS A 63 -10.76 -14.71 6.18
C LYS A 63 -10.51 -13.68 7.28
N PHE A 64 -10.61 -12.39 6.98
CA PHE A 64 -10.45 -11.32 7.98
C PHE A 64 -11.48 -11.40 9.11
N TYR A 65 -12.72 -11.80 8.79
CA TYR A 65 -13.77 -11.97 9.78
C TYR A 65 -13.50 -13.15 10.73
N LYS A 66 -12.87 -14.21 10.24
CA LYS A 66 -12.55 -15.42 11.03
C LYS A 66 -11.20 -15.35 11.73
N ASP A 67 -10.29 -14.52 11.22
CA ASP A 67 -8.90 -14.38 11.68
C ASP A 67 -8.54 -12.89 11.80
N PHE A 68 -8.79 -12.35 13.00
CA PHE A 68 -8.58 -10.93 13.28
C PHE A 68 -7.10 -10.56 13.40
N ASP A 69 -6.23 -11.49 13.81
CA ASP A 69 -4.79 -11.26 13.89
C ASP A 69 -4.21 -11.12 12.49
N TYR A 70 -4.63 -11.97 11.55
CA TYR A 70 -4.27 -11.85 10.15
C TYR A 70 -4.81 -10.54 9.52
N PHE A 71 -6.04 -10.15 9.83
CA PHE A 71 -6.56 -8.85 9.41
C PHE A 71 -5.69 -7.70 9.93
N SER A 72 -5.35 -7.72 11.21
CA SER A 72 -4.59 -6.64 11.85
C SER A 72 -3.17 -6.51 11.27
N ASP A 73 -2.45 -7.61 11.07
CA ASP A 73 -1.12 -7.59 10.44
C ASP A 73 -1.18 -7.10 8.98
N VAL A 74 -2.11 -7.64 8.17
CA VAL A 74 -2.24 -7.24 6.76
C VAL A 74 -2.65 -5.78 6.64
N PHE A 75 -3.57 -5.31 7.47
CA PHE A 75 -3.99 -3.91 7.48
C PHE A 75 -2.83 -2.99 7.88
N ALA A 76 -2.09 -3.31 8.95
CA ALA A 76 -0.94 -2.52 9.38
C ALA A 76 0.13 -2.42 8.28
N ARG A 77 0.45 -3.54 7.62
CA ARG A 77 1.41 -3.58 6.51
C ARG A 77 0.91 -2.80 5.28
N ALA A 78 -0.38 -2.92 4.95
CA ALA A 78 -0.98 -2.17 3.85
C ALA A 78 -1.02 -0.66 4.13
N TRP A 79 -1.31 -0.25 5.36
CA TRP A 79 -1.30 1.14 5.79
C TRP A 79 0.10 1.74 5.76
N PHE A 80 1.10 1.02 6.25
CA PHE A 80 2.50 1.42 6.17
C PHE A 80 2.91 1.62 4.71
N LYS A 81 2.60 0.64 3.84
CA LYS A 81 2.85 0.77 2.40
C LYS A 81 2.13 1.96 1.79
N LEU A 82 0.85 2.17 2.06
CA LEU A 82 0.07 3.28 1.51
C LEU A 82 0.74 4.63 1.79
N THR A 83 1.23 4.81 3.01
CA THR A 83 1.80 6.06 3.51
C THR A 83 3.27 6.26 3.18
N HIS A 84 3.95 5.26 2.62
CA HIS A 84 5.39 5.31 2.34
C HIS A 84 5.79 4.85 0.93
N ARG A 85 4.87 4.33 0.10
CA ARG A 85 5.20 3.72 -1.20
C ARG A 85 5.85 4.66 -2.21
N ASP A 86 5.76 5.97 -1.99
CA ASP A 86 6.33 7.03 -2.81
C ASP A 86 7.57 7.69 -2.19
N MET A 87 8.06 7.13 -1.09
CA MET A 87 9.31 7.56 -0.47
C MET A 87 10.56 6.92 -1.09
N GLY A 88 10.42 5.95 -1.99
CA GLY A 88 11.55 5.24 -2.60
C GLY A 88 12.33 4.37 -1.61
N PRO A 89 13.66 4.24 -1.77
CA PRO A 89 14.47 3.30 -0.99
C PRO A 89 14.54 3.65 0.50
N GLN A 90 14.72 2.63 1.34
CA GLN A 90 14.73 2.76 2.81
C GLN A 90 15.81 3.72 3.34
N CYS A 91 16.89 3.96 2.59
CA CYS A 91 17.93 4.94 2.97
C CYS A 91 17.40 6.38 3.13
N ARG A 92 16.18 6.68 2.63
CA ARG A 92 15.49 7.97 2.81
C ARG A 92 14.65 8.06 4.10
N TYR A 93 14.45 6.95 4.80
CA TYR A 93 13.56 6.89 5.96
C TYR A 93 14.31 7.40 7.19
N ILE A 94 13.67 8.23 8.00
CA ILE A 94 14.28 8.91 9.15
C ILE A 94 13.36 8.75 10.35
N GLY A 95 13.92 8.34 11.48
CA GLY A 95 13.20 8.26 12.75
C GLY A 95 13.44 6.95 13.50
N PRO A 96 13.04 6.89 14.78
CA PRO A 96 13.25 5.72 15.62
C PRO A 96 12.34 4.54 15.26
N ASP A 97 11.20 4.80 14.61
CA ASP A 97 10.17 3.79 14.32
C ASP A 97 10.30 3.17 12.92
N VAL A 98 11.39 3.44 12.20
CA VAL A 98 11.64 2.83 10.89
C VAL A 98 11.77 1.31 11.08
N PRO A 99 10.91 0.49 10.42
CA PRO A 99 11.00 -0.96 10.54
C PRO A 99 12.37 -1.47 10.07
N LYS A 100 12.88 -2.50 10.74
CA LYS A 100 14.12 -3.19 10.34
C LYS A 100 13.91 -4.12 9.14
N GLU A 101 12.67 -4.52 8.89
CA GLU A 101 12.29 -5.36 7.75
C GLU A 101 12.37 -4.52 6.46
N GLU A 102 13.18 -4.96 5.50
CA GLU A 102 13.19 -4.44 4.13
C GLU A 102 12.02 -5.04 3.35
N LEU A 103 11.12 -4.19 2.86
CA LEU A 103 9.93 -4.63 2.14
C LEU A 103 10.15 -4.53 0.63
N ILE A 104 9.71 -5.55 -0.12
CA ILE A 104 9.97 -5.65 -1.57
C ILE A 104 9.50 -4.43 -2.39
N TRP A 105 8.46 -3.73 -1.94
CA TRP A 105 7.94 -2.55 -2.64
C TRP A 105 8.80 -1.29 -2.44
N GLN A 106 9.81 -1.34 -1.57
CA GLN A 106 10.84 -0.31 -1.38
C GLN A 106 12.02 -0.49 -2.36
N ASP A 107 11.97 -1.52 -3.22
CA ASP A 107 13.05 -1.91 -4.14
C ASP A 107 14.42 -2.02 -3.43
N PRO A 108 14.57 -2.90 -2.42
CA PRO A 108 15.80 -2.98 -1.63
C PRO A 108 17.00 -3.41 -2.49
N VAL A 109 18.14 -2.75 -2.27
CA VAL A 109 19.41 -3.02 -2.95
C VAL A 109 20.48 -3.28 -1.89
N PRO A 110 21.22 -4.41 -1.95
CA PRO A 110 22.31 -4.68 -1.03
C PRO A 110 23.41 -3.62 -1.12
N ALA A 111 24.05 -3.32 0.01
CA ALA A 111 25.23 -2.45 0.01
C ALA A 111 26.35 -3.06 -0.85
N GLY A 112 26.83 -2.29 -1.83
CA GLY A 112 28.00 -2.64 -2.63
C GLY A 112 29.29 -2.54 -1.82
N LYS A 113 30.32 -3.29 -2.24
CA LYS A 113 31.69 -3.13 -1.72
C LYS A 113 32.20 -1.74 -2.05
N THR A 114 32.95 -1.12 -1.14
CA THR A 114 33.58 0.20 -1.33
C THR A 114 35.10 0.14 -1.41
N ASP A 115 35.68 -1.03 -1.13
CA ASP A 115 37.11 -1.30 -1.08
C ASP A 115 37.65 -1.78 -2.43
N TYR A 116 37.63 -0.92 -3.44
CA TYR A 116 38.16 -1.24 -4.76
C TYR A 116 38.87 -0.07 -5.43
N ASP A 117 39.77 -0.38 -6.35
CA ASP A 117 40.49 0.60 -7.15
C ASP A 117 39.66 1.01 -8.38
N VAL A 118 39.13 2.23 -8.32
CA VAL A 118 38.31 2.84 -9.37
C VAL A 118 39.09 3.01 -10.67
N ASP A 119 40.37 3.39 -10.61
CA ASP A 119 41.18 3.66 -11.79
C ASP A 119 41.59 2.37 -12.49
N ALA A 120 41.91 1.32 -11.71
CA ALA A 120 42.13 -0.02 -12.25
C ALA A 120 40.88 -0.57 -12.98
N LEU A 121 39.68 -0.33 -12.46
CA LEU A 121 38.42 -0.72 -13.12
C LEU A 121 38.19 0.05 -14.42
N LYS A 122 38.37 1.37 -14.42
CA LYS A 122 38.25 2.20 -15.63
C LYS A 122 39.22 1.75 -16.71
N ALA A 123 40.46 1.44 -16.35
CA ALA A 123 41.46 0.93 -17.29
C ALA A 123 41.03 -0.40 -17.92
N LYS A 124 40.45 -1.32 -17.15
CA LYS A 124 39.90 -2.57 -17.67
C LYS A 124 38.72 -2.34 -18.61
N ILE A 125 37.77 -1.47 -18.25
CA ILE A 125 36.62 -1.13 -19.11
C ILE A 125 37.10 -0.55 -20.44
N ALA A 126 38.10 0.33 -20.43
CA ALA A 126 38.68 0.91 -21.64
C ALA A 126 39.35 -0.14 -22.55
N GLN A 127 39.78 -1.28 -21.99
CA GLN A 127 40.39 -2.39 -22.72
C GLN A 127 39.37 -3.45 -23.18
N CYS A 128 38.10 -3.35 -22.80
CA CYS A 128 37.05 -4.32 -23.17
C CYS A 128 36.65 -4.30 -24.65
N GLY A 129 37.12 -3.32 -25.44
CA GLY A 129 36.77 -3.19 -26.85
C GLY A 129 35.35 -2.67 -27.11
N LEU A 130 34.65 -2.18 -26.07
CA LEU A 130 33.36 -1.51 -26.21
C LEU A 130 33.54 -0.12 -26.83
N THR A 131 32.65 0.23 -27.74
CA THR A 131 32.56 1.58 -28.29
C THR A 131 32.04 2.56 -27.25
N ALA A 132 32.34 3.85 -27.45
CA ALA A 132 31.78 4.91 -26.62
C ALA A 132 30.25 4.89 -26.63
N SER A 133 29.62 4.61 -27.79
CA SER A 133 28.16 4.55 -27.90
C SER A 133 27.57 3.43 -27.05
N GLU A 134 28.16 2.24 -27.02
CA GLU A 134 27.70 1.12 -26.19
C GLU A 134 27.81 1.44 -24.70
N MET A 135 28.95 2.00 -24.27
CA MET A 135 29.15 2.39 -22.87
C MET A 135 28.18 3.48 -22.43
N ILE A 136 28.00 4.53 -23.25
CA ILE A 136 27.08 5.64 -22.95
C ILE A 136 25.64 5.16 -22.93
N ALA A 137 25.22 4.38 -23.93
CA ALA A 137 23.86 3.87 -23.99
C ALA A 137 23.56 2.94 -22.81
N THR A 138 24.50 2.05 -22.44
CA THR A 138 24.32 1.15 -21.29
C THR A 138 24.20 1.92 -19.97
N ALA A 139 25.09 2.91 -19.75
CA ALA A 139 25.02 3.75 -18.55
C ALA A 139 23.73 4.57 -18.48
N TRP A 140 23.31 5.15 -19.62
CA TRP A 140 22.07 5.91 -19.72
C TRP A 140 20.84 5.04 -19.50
N ASP A 141 20.78 3.86 -20.13
CA ASP A 141 19.66 2.94 -20.02
C ASP A 141 19.49 2.40 -18.60
N SER A 142 20.60 2.24 -17.86
CA SER A 142 20.56 1.96 -16.42
C SER A 142 19.97 3.12 -15.61
N ALA A 143 20.44 4.35 -15.84
CA ALA A 143 20.09 5.51 -14.99
C ALA A 143 18.72 6.12 -15.30
N ARG A 144 18.28 6.11 -16.56
CA ARG A 144 17.09 6.85 -17.04
C ARG A 144 15.75 6.32 -16.51
N THR A 145 15.75 5.20 -15.81
CA THR A 145 14.54 4.64 -15.17
C THR A 145 14.16 5.41 -13.91
N PHE A 146 15.07 6.24 -13.38
CA PHE A 146 14.79 7.08 -12.23
C PHE A 146 13.63 8.05 -12.50
N ARG A 147 12.72 8.17 -11.52
CA ARG A 147 11.66 9.17 -11.54
C ARG A 147 11.51 9.83 -10.18
N GLY A 148 11.52 11.16 -10.17
CA GLY A 148 11.41 11.96 -8.95
C GLY A 148 10.01 11.95 -8.30
N SER A 149 9.01 11.36 -8.94
CA SER A 149 7.64 11.28 -8.41
C SER A 149 7.52 10.36 -7.20
N ASP A 150 8.25 9.25 -7.18
CA ASP A 150 8.24 8.24 -6.11
C ASP A 150 9.65 7.75 -5.74
N MET A 151 10.68 8.39 -6.30
CA MET A 151 12.10 8.09 -6.07
C MET A 151 12.50 6.64 -6.39
N ARG A 152 11.79 6.00 -7.34
CA ARG A 152 12.10 4.64 -7.82
C ARG A 152 12.96 4.67 -9.07
N GLY A 153 13.61 3.54 -9.35
CA GLY A 153 14.51 3.36 -10.49
C GLY A 153 15.86 4.07 -10.30
N GLY A 154 16.65 4.10 -11.37
CA GLY A 154 18.02 4.62 -11.37
C GLY A 154 19.08 3.52 -11.39
N ALA A 155 20.35 3.93 -11.39
CA ALA A 155 21.52 3.05 -11.49
C ALA A 155 22.20 2.78 -10.13
N ASN A 156 21.56 3.21 -9.04
CA ASN A 156 22.09 3.20 -7.68
C ASN A 156 22.06 1.80 -7.06
#